data_AF-A0A7J9TFF7-F1
#
_entry.id   AF-A0A7J9TFF7-F1
#
_cell.length_a   1.000
_cell.length_b   1.000
_cell.length_c   1.000
_cell.angle_alpha   90.00
_cell.angle_beta   90.00
_cell.angle_gamma   90.00
#
_symmetry.space_group_name_H-M   'P 1'
#
loop_
_entity.id
_entity.type
_entity.pdbx_description
1 polymer ?
#
loop_
_entity_poly.entity_id
_entity_poly.type
_entity_poly.pdbx_seq_one_letter_code
_entity_poly.pdbx_strand_id
1 'polypeptide(L)'
;MIPNSCSFCKGKLVKGNTEFVVRVENEVFAIKDVSAFICEECGEVYYTPEISGKIDGIMKKFHNSTLLVHPLAAGELSLEEATV
;
A
#
# COMPACT_ATOMS: atom_id res chain seq x y z
N MET A 1 0.22 19.35 5.37
CA MET A 1 1.05 20.02 4.36
C MET A 1 1.58 18.94 3.44
N ILE A 2 1.33 19.01 2.13
CA ILE A 2 1.84 18.02 1.18
C ILE A 2 3.16 18.56 0.64
N PRO A 3 4.30 17.88 0.83
CA PRO A 3 5.57 18.39 0.36
C PRO A 3 5.62 18.35 -1.17
N ASN A 4 6.16 19.40 -1.80
CA ASN A 4 6.35 19.45 -3.26
C ASN A 4 7.55 18.60 -3.72
N SER A 5 8.37 18.13 -2.77
CA SER A 5 9.55 17.31 -3.01
C SER A 5 9.63 16.16 -2.02
N CYS A 6 10.14 15.02 -2.47
CA CYS A 6 10.34 13.84 -1.65
C CYS A 6 11.25 14.17 -0.45
N SER A 7 10.86 13.78 0.76
CA SER A 7 11.65 14.03 1.95
C SER A 7 12.98 13.28 1.91
N PHE A 8 12.99 12.08 1.30
CA PHE A 8 14.13 11.19 1.17
C PHE A 8 15.12 11.62 0.08
N CYS A 9 14.71 11.62 -1.20
CA CYS A 9 15.61 11.89 -2.32
C CYS A 9 15.55 13.32 -2.87
N LYS A 10 14.67 14.19 -2.34
CA LYS A 10 14.37 15.54 -2.87
C LYS A 10 13.76 15.58 -4.28
N GLY A 11 13.48 14.43 -4.86
CA GLY A 11 12.88 14.32 -6.17
C GLY A 11 11.43 14.81 -6.25
N LYS A 12 10.92 14.89 -7.48
CA LYS A 12 9.57 15.38 -7.75
C LYS A 12 8.51 14.39 -7.28
N LEU A 13 7.51 14.89 -6.56
CA LEU A 13 6.31 14.15 -6.18
C LEU A 13 5.22 14.39 -7.22
N VAL A 14 4.66 13.32 -7.77
CA VAL A 14 3.51 13.37 -8.67
C VAL A 14 2.30 12.71 -8.02
N LYS A 15 1.12 13.29 -8.26
CA LYS A 15 -0.12 12.67 -7.83
C LYS A 15 -0.43 11.51 -8.77
N GLY A 16 -0.67 10.33 -8.21
CA GLY A 16 -1.01 9.12 -8.95
C GLY A 16 -1.87 8.18 -8.13
N ASN A 17 -2.20 7.04 -8.75
CA ASN A 17 -2.92 5.95 -8.10
C ASN A 17 -1.93 4.81 -7.90
N THR A 18 -1.86 4.31 -6.69
CA THR A 18 -1.00 3.18 -6.32
C THR A 18 -1.84 2.05 -5.75
N GLU A 19 -1.23 0.87 -5.69
CA GLU A 19 -1.71 -0.23 -4.88
C GLU A 19 -1.08 -0.15 -3.48
N PHE A 20 -1.88 -0.39 -2.45
CA PHE A 20 -1.42 -0.53 -1.08
C PHE A 20 -1.56 -1.99 -0.65
N VAL A 21 -0.43 -2.68 -0.60
CA VAL A 21 -0.35 -4.10 -0.23
C VAL A 21 0.00 -4.20 1.25
N VAL A 22 -0.83 -4.92 1.99
CA VAL A 22 -0.64 -5.23 3.41
C VAL A 22 -0.50 -6.73 3.55
N ARG A 23 0.48 -7.17 4.32
CA ARG A 23 0.59 -8.56 4.77
C ARG A 23 0.15 -8.62 6.22
N VAL A 24 -0.83 -9.47 6.51
CA VAL A 24 -1.31 -9.75 7.86
C VAL A 24 -1.18 -11.25 8.07
N GLU A 25 -0.20 -11.65 8.88
CA GLU A 25 0.09 -13.07 9.15
C GLU A 25 0.33 -13.88 7.88
N ASN A 26 -0.60 -14.76 7.50
CA ASN A 26 -0.55 -15.58 6.28
C ASN A 26 -1.40 -15.02 5.12
N GLU A 27 -2.02 -13.86 5.30
CA GLU A 27 -2.91 -13.26 4.31
C GLU A 27 -2.29 -12.00 3.70
N VAL A 28 -2.34 -11.92 2.36
CA VAL A 28 -1.94 -10.72 1.62
C VAL A 28 -3.20 -10.01 1.13
N PHE A 29 -3.34 -8.76 1.51
CA PHE A 29 -4.44 -7.91 1.09
C PHE A 29 -3.93 -6.73 0.27
N ALA A 30 -4.55 -6.46 -0.86
CA ALA A 30 -4.18 -5.36 -1.74
C ALA A 30 -5.37 -4.40 -1.92
N ILE A 31 -5.17 -3.14 -1.53
CA ILE A 31 -6.11 -2.05 -1.84
C ILE A 31 -5.65 -1.40 -3.14
N LYS A 32 -6.45 -1.56 -4.18
CA LYS A 32 -6.22 -0.92 -5.48
C LYS A 32 -6.76 0.51 -5.49
N ASP A 33 -6.27 1.30 -6.44
CA ASP A 33 -6.77 2.65 -6.71
C ASP A 33 -6.60 3.64 -5.54
N VAL A 34 -5.52 3.51 -4.77
CA VAL A 34 -5.24 4.41 -3.66
C VAL A 34 -4.56 5.66 -4.20
N SER A 35 -5.25 6.81 -4.14
CA SER A 35 -4.65 8.09 -4.50
C SER A 35 -3.50 8.45 -3.56
N ALA A 36 -2.31 8.65 -4.12
CA ALA A 36 -1.11 8.98 -3.37
C ALA A 36 -0.20 9.93 -4.15
N PHE A 37 0.79 10.48 -3.45
CA PHE A 37 1.88 11.21 -4.07
C PHE A 37 3.09 10.28 -4.16
N ILE A 38 3.50 9.98 -5.38
CA ILE A 38 4.58 9.02 -5.67
C ILE A 38 5.77 9.83 -6.15
N CYS A 39 6.95 9.55 -5.60
CA CYS A 39 8.19 10.11 -6.12
C CYS A 39 8.61 9.36 -7.39
N GLU A 40 8.79 10.07 -8.49
CA GLU A 40 9.19 9.47 -9.77
C GLU A 40 10.64 8.91 -9.75
N GLU A 41 11.48 9.39 -8.81
CA GLU A 41 12.90 9.01 -8.76
C GLU A 41 13.20 7.84 -7.81
N CYS A 42 12.59 7.81 -6.63
CA CYS A 42 12.84 6.76 -5.64
C CYS A 42 11.64 5.85 -5.36
N GLY A 43 10.48 6.13 -5.95
CA GLY A 43 9.26 5.33 -5.77
C GLY A 43 8.56 5.53 -4.42
N GLU A 44 8.98 6.51 -3.62
CA GLU A 44 8.40 6.70 -2.29
C GLU A 44 6.98 7.26 -2.37
N VAL A 45 6.09 6.71 -1.53
CA VAL A 45 4.65 6.96 -1.58
C VAL A 45 4.20 7.70 -0.33
N TYR A 46 3.52 8.84 -0.53
CA TYR A 46 2.97 9.68 0.52
C TYR A 46 1.45 9.72 0.42
N TYR A 47 0.79 9.40 1.51
CA TYR A 47 -0.66 9.46 1.64
C TYR A 47 -1.10 10.74 2.35
N THR A 48 -2.22 11.32 1.93
CA THR A 48 -2.82 12.42 2.68
C THR A 48 -3.55 11.86 3.91
N PRO A 49 -3.76 12.67 4.97
CA PRO A 49 -4.52 12.25 6.14
C PRO A 49 -5.92 11.68 5.81
N GLU A 50 -6.56 12.21 4.77
CA GLU A 50 -7.84 11.70 4.29
C GLU A 50 -7.73 10.26 3.76
N ILE A 51 -6.72 10.00 2.94
CA ILE A 51 -6.50 8.66 2.36
C ILE A 51 -6.06 7.69 3.45
N SER A 52 -5.17 8.09 4.35
CA SER A 52 -4.78 7.28 5.51
C SER A 52 -5.99 6.91 6.37
N GLY A 53 -6.92 7.85 6.61
CA GLY A 53 -8.16 7.57 7.34
C GLY A 53 -9.09 6.58 6.61
N LYS A 54 -9.15 6.62 5.28
CA LYS A 54 -9.88 5.62 4.48
C LYS A 54 -9.24 4.24 4.59
N ILE A 55 -7.91 4.15 4.52
CA ILE A 55 -7.16 2.89 4.68
C ILE A 55 -7.42 2.30 6.07
N ASP A 56 -7.33 3.11 7.13
CA ASP A 56 -7.61 2.67 8.50
C ASP A 56 -9.05 2.15 8.66
N GLY A 57 -10.02 2.85 8.08
CA GLY A 57 -11.42 2.42 8.06
C GLY A 57 -11.63 1.10 7.32
N ILE A 58 -10.90 0.86 6.21
CA ILE A 58 -10.93 -0.41 5.48
C ILE A 58 -10.33 -1.52 6.35
N MET A 59 -9.16 -1.28 6.97
CA MET A 59 -8.50 -2.24 7.86
C MET A 59 -9.38 -2.62 9.04
N LYS A 60 -10.04 -1.64 9.68
CA LYS A 60 -10.97 -1.91 10.79
C LYS A 60 -12.16 -2.76 10.35
N LYS A 61 -12.73 -2.51 9.17
CA LYS A 61 -13.83 -3.32 8.64
C LYS A 61 -13.38 -4.73 8.23
N PHE A 62 -12.16 -4.87 7.75
CA PHE A 62 -11.53 -6.14 7.44
C PHE A 62 -11.35 -6.99 8.69
N HIS A 63 -10.81 -6.42 9.78
CA HIS A 63 -10.70 -7.10 11.08
C HIS A 63 -12.05 -7.50 11.69
N ASN A 64 -13.13 -6.78 11.36
CA ASN A 64 -14.49 -7.15 11.78
C ASN A 64 -15.19 -8.08 10.77
N SER A 65 -14.46 -8.70 9.84
CA SER A 65 -14.93 -9.63 8.79
C SER A 65 -16.14 -9.14 7.98
N THR A 66 -16.30 -7.82 7.84
CA THR A 66 -17.49 -7.21 7.22
C THR A 66 -17.29 -6.88 5.72
N LEU A 67 -16.07 -7.07 5.19
CA LEU A 67 -15.77 -6.77 3.80
C LEU A 67 -15.72 -8.03 2.94
N LEU A 68 -16.51 -8.02 1.86
CA LEU A 68 -16.34 -8.96 0.77
C LEU A 68 -15.13 -8.54 -0.05
N VAL A 69 -14.07 -9.34 0.04
CA VAL A 69 -12.84 -9.16 -0.73
C VAL A 69 -12.82 -10.15 -1.89
N HIS A 70 -12.30 -9.72 -3.04
CA HIS A 70 -12.06 -10.66 -4.13
C HIS A 70 -10.85 -11.54 -3.77
N PRO A 71 -10.94 -12.87 -3.93
CA PRO A 71 -9.83 -13.75 -3.62
C PRO A 71 -8.64 -13.42 -4.53
N LEU A 72 -7.47 -13.27 -3.92
CA LEU A 72 -6.19 -13.08 -4.61
C LEU A 72 -5.38 -14.36 -4.47
N ALA A 73 -5.08 -15.03 -5.58
CA ALA A 73 -4.13 -16.14 -5.56
C ALA A 73 -2.73 -15.56 -5.31
N ALA A 74 -2.15 -15.84 -4.14
CA ALA A 74 -0.81 -15.41 -3.76
C ALA A 74 0.02 -16.64 -3.36
N GLY A 75 1.28 -16.67 -3.79
CA GLY A 75 2.28 -17.62 -3.32
C GLY A 75 3.33 -16.88 -2.49
N GLU A 76 3.70 -17.44 -1.36
CA GLU A 76 4.84 -16.99 -0.56
C GLU A 76 5.90 -18.09 -0.56
N LEU A 77 7.15 -17.70 -0.72
CA LEU A 77 8.31 -18.59 -0.67
C LEU A 77 9.39 -17.88 0.15
N SER A 78 9.95 -18.59 1.12
CA SER A 78 11.11 -18.08 1.86
C SER A 78 12.38 -18.27 1.03
N LEU A 79 13.37 -17.40 1.24
CA LEU A 79 14.62 -17.42 0.47
C LEU A 79 15.40 -18.73 0.67
N GLU A 80 15.28 -19.34 1.86
CA GLU A 80 15.84 -20.66 2.18
C GLU A 80 15.20 -21.82 1.41
N GLU A 81 13.91 -21.72 1.10
CA GLU A 81 13.15 -22.75 0.37
C GLU A 81 13.43 -22.71 -1.14
N ALA A 82 13.92 -21.57 -1.65
CA ALA A 82 14.22 -21.37 -3.07
C ALA A 82 15.59 -21.92 -3.51
N THR A 83 16.44 -22.33 -2.56
CA THR A 83 17.81 -22.82 -2.81
C THR A 83 17.95 -24.35 -2.85
N VAL A 84 16.84 -25.09 -2.98
CA VAL A 84 16.83 -26.56 -3.15
C VAL A 84 17.15 -26.98 -4.57
#